data_AF-A0A6A6MZV3-F1
#
_entry.id   AF-A0A6A6MZV3-F1
#
_cell.length_a   1.000
_cell.length_b   1.000
_cell.length_c   1.000
_cell.angle_alpha   90.00
_cell.angle_beta   90.00
_cell.angle_gamma   90.00
#
_symmetry.space_group_name_H-M   'P 1'
#
loop_
_entity.id
_entity.type
_entity.pdbx_description
1 polymer ?
#
loop_
_entity_poly.entity_id
_entity_poly.type
_entity_poly.pdbx_seq_one_letter_code
_entity_poly.pdbx_strand_id
1 'polypeptide(L)'
;MILSETPKSNHTTMARKGWSTLLFSSSKTLSSFNSFPSSSFPSSPAVHKFTESMMEENIENAESIIRKWDPDSAAVTHVTSLFHQRKEAKEFLKSVKDLRLAMHFLVSEHSASDKLVLAQNLMQIAMKRLEKELYQILSAHRDQLDPESLSGLSSDGSSNFEDDDEIGSEEEIKIAGESITKVEREATNAMSDLSKDCSENLFGGEKALCDHVFSASQTIRESCFTDITKEGATNLFRFPELIAKCKKTPERIFLLMELHEALSNLWPEIELTFNSESTSEIKSQAFSSLQRLGESVRAILFDFESTIQKDSSKTTVLGGGIHPLTRKVINFLSVLSDYGGILSEIFADSSPPLPESYFESPTLMMVQPQQSQSSWLGSF
;
A
#
# COMPACT_ATOMS: atom_id res chain seq x y z
N MET A 1 10.01 -44.71 -30.87
CA MET A 1 10.78 -43.62 -31.50
C MET A 1 9.80 -42.47 -31.69
N ILE A 2 10.25 -41.24 -31.40
CA ILE A 2 9.49 -39.98 -31.28
C ILE A 2 8.98 -39.70 -29.85
N LEU A 3 9.90 -39.16 -29.05
CA LEU A 3 9.65 -38.27 -27.92
C LEU A 3 9.19 -36.92 -28.47
N SER A 4 8.10 -36.36 -27.94
CA SER A 4 7.73 -34.96 -28.15
C SER A 4 7.97 -34.18 -26.85
N GLU A 5 8.94 -33.28 -26.91
CA GLU A 5 9.34 -32.35 -25.87
C GLU A 5 8.23 -31.35 -25.53
N THR A 6 8.03 -31.09 -24.24
CA THR A 6 7.29 -29.94 -23.71
C THR A 6 8.21 -28.72 -23.64
N PRO A 7 7.76 -27.50 -24.02
CA PRO A 7 8.58 -26.31 -23.91
C PRO A 7 8.60 -25.77 -22.47
N LYS A 8 9.76 -25.19 -22.15
CA LYS A 8 10.22 -24.64 -20.87
C LYS A 8 9.28 -23.57 -20.29
N SER A 9 9.12 -23.62 -18.97
CA SER A 9 8.51 -22.58 -18.15
C SER A 9 9.25 -21.25 -18.29
N ASN A 10 8.50 -20.21 -18.66
CA ASN A 10 8.95 -18.83 -18.61
C ASN A 10 9.08 -18.42 -17.13
N HIS A 11 10.32 -18.27 -16.65
CA HIS A 11 10.57 -17.50 -15.44
C HIS A 11 10.21 -16.04 -15.72
N THR A 12 9.14 -15.57 -15.08
CA THR A 12 8.78 -14.15 -15.03
C THR A 12 9.91 -13.39 -14.33
N THR A 13 10.79 -12.80 -15.14
CA THR A 13 11.74 -11.77 -14.74
C THR A 13 10.97 -10.57 -14.19
N MET A 14 10.90 -10.46 -12.86
CA MET A 14 10.53 -9.22 -12.18
C MET A 14 11.68 -8.20 -12.29
N ALA A 15 11.29 -6.93 -12.33
CA ALA A 15 12.05 -5.83 -12.89
C ALA A 15 13.42 -5.58 -12.23
N ARG A 16 14.48 -5.86 -12.98
CA ARG A 16 15.88 -5.43 -12.74
C ARG A 16 16.09 -3.89 -12.78
N LYS A 17 15.04 -3.07 -12.80
CA LYS A 17 15.13 -1.64 -13.17
C LYS A 17 15.18 -0.64 -12.01
N GLY A 18 15.07 -1.07 -10.75
CA GLY A 18 15.08 -0.12 -9.61
C GLY A 18 16.47 0.20 -9.04
N TRP A 19 17.36 -0.80 -8.91
CA TRP A 19 18.58 -0.64 -8.11
C TRP A 19 19.76 -0.04 -8.89
N SER A 20 19.76 -0.19 -10.23
CA SER A 20 20.81 0.37 -11.09
C SER A 20 20.72 1.89 -11.22
N THR A 21 19.53 2.48 -11.05
CA THR A 21 19.30 3.93 -11.23
C THR A 21 19.57 4.76 -9.97
N LEU A 22 19.55 4.15 -8.78
CA LEU A 22 19.79 4.88 -7.53
C LEU A 22 21.26 4.92 -7.10
N LEU A 23 22.08 3.97 -7.55
CA LEU A 23 23.50 3.92 -7.19
C LEU A 23 24.45 4.26 -8.35
N PHE A 24 23.97 4.20 -9.60
CA PHE A 24 24.80 4.49 -10.77
C PHE A 24 24.03 5.33 -11.82
N SER A 25 23.81 6.60 -11.50
CA SER A 25 23.86 7.63 -12.54
C SER A 25 25.33 7.88 -12.88
N SER A 26 25.81 7.25 -13.94
CA SER A 26 27.17 7.41 -14.45
C SER A 26 27.58 8.87 -14.61
N SER A 27 28.68 9.20 -13.94
CA SER A 27 29.81 9.93 -14.52
C SER A 27 29.45 11.17 -15.35
N LYS A 28 29.05 12.25 -14.66
CA LYS A 28 29.43 13.64 -14.94
C LYS A 28 28.86 14.50 -13.81
N THR A 29 29.66 15.48 -13.37
CA THR A 29 29.41 16.45 -12.29
C THR A 29 29.51 15.91 -10.86
N LEU A 30 30.75 15.80 -10.34
CA LEU A 30 30.98 16.14 -8.93
C LEU A 30 30.75 17.66 -8.81
N SER A 31 29.57 18.08 -8.36
CA SER A 31 29.38 19.44 -7.89
C SER A 31 28.78 19.45 -6.49
N SER A 32 29.61 19.96 -5.59
CA SER A 32 29.31 20.74 -4.38
C SER A 32 28.34 20.15 -3.36
N PHE A 33 28.86 19.45 -2.35
CA PHE A 33 28.33 19.57 -0.99
C PHE A 33 29.44 19.46 0.08
N ASN A 34 29.35 20.37 1.05
CA ASN A 34 30.24 20.66 2.18
C ASN A 34 31.55 21.39 1.88
N SER A 35 31.41 22.67 1.55
CA SER A 35 32.43 23.69 1.75
C SER A 35 32.74 23.83 3.25
N PHE A 36 33.77 23.13 3.71
CA PHE A 36 34.49 23.55 4.91
C PHE A 36 35.17 24.90 4.62
N PRO A 37 35.22 25.84 5.58
CA PRO A 37 35.92 27.09 5.38
C PRO A 37 37.41 26.79 5.20
N SER A 38 37.90 26.93 3.97
CA SER A 38 39.31 26.83 3.63
C SER A 38 40.03 28.02 4.25
N SER A 39 40.63 27.82 5.43
CA SER A 39 41.63 28.75 5.95
C SER A 39 42.86 28.66 5.04
N SER A 40 42.98 29.59 4.10
CA SER A 40 44.14 29.75 3.23
C SER A 40 45.30 30.31 4.06
N PHE A 41 45.98 29.43 4.80
CA PHE A 41 47.35 29.68 5.22
C PHE A 41 48.28 29.19 4.11
N PRO A 42 49.27 29.98 3.66
CA PRO A 42 50.27 29.48 2.73
C PRO A 42 51.05 28.37 3.43
N SER A 43 50.84 27.12 3.00
CA SER A 43 51.57 25.96 3.50
C SER A 43 53.01 26.01 2.99
N SER A 44 53.96 25.87 3.91
CA SER A 44 55.39 25.83 3.57
C SER A 44 55.70 24.63 2.65
N PRO A 45 56.62 24.75 1.66
CA PRO A 45 56.94 23.68 0.70
C PRO A 45 57.30 22.33 1.35
N ALA A 46 57.84 22.35 2.57
CA ALA A 46 58.18 21.16 3.33
C ALA A 46 56.94 20.41 3.86
N VAL A 47 55.91 21.15 4.28
CA VAL A 47 54.63 20.58 4.78
C VAL A 47 53.86 19.95 3.62
N HIS A 48 53.94 20.56 2.44
CA HIS A 48 53.29 20.05 1.22
C HIS A 48 53.89 18.71 0.78
N LYS A 49 55.22 18.62 0.65
CA LYS A 49 55.92 17.35 0.34
C LYS A 49 55.69 16.25 1.38
N PHE A 50 55.64 16.60 2.66
CA PHE A 50 55.36 15.63 3.72
C PHE A 50 53.93 15.09 3.62
N THR A 51 52.96 15.99 3.36
CA THR A 51 51.55 15.63 3.20
C THR A 51 51.35 14.77 1.95
N GLU A 52 52.01 15.11 0.85
CA GLU A 52 52.01 14.34 -0.39
C GLU A 52 52.53 12.92 -0.16
N SER A 53 53.71 12.77 0.44
CA SER A 53 54.28 11.45 0.78
C SER A 53 53.35 10.61 1.66
N MET A 54 52.66 11.22 2.62
CA MET A 54 51.72 10.52 3.50
C MET A 54 50.46 10.07 2.73
N MET A 55 49.96 10.88 1.80
CA MET A 55 48.80 10.50 0.98
C MET A 55 49.14 9.40 -0.04
N GLU A 56 50.38 9.37 -0.54
CA GLU A 56 50.88 8.29 -1.38
C GLU A 56 51.00 6.97 -0.62
N GLU A 57 51.55 6.99 0.61
CA GLU A 57 51.61 5.82 1.49
C GLU A 57 50.20 5.27 1.80
N ASN A 58 49.22 6.16 1.99
CA ASN A 58 47.82 5.75 2.19
C ASN A 58 47.24 4.99 0.99
N ILE A 59 47.63 5.35 -0.24
CA ILE A 59 47.19 4.65 -1.46
C ILE A 59 47.83 3.26 -1.54
N GLU A 60 49.12 3.15 -1.25
CA GLU A 60 49.84 1.86 -1.25
C GLU A 60 49.28 0.90 -0.18
N ASN A 61 49.03 1.43 1.02
CA ASN A 61 48.39 0.67 2.09
C ASN A 61 46.98 0.20 1.70
N ALA A 62 46.18 1.11 1.11
CA ALA A 62 44.84 0.78 0.63
C ALA A 62 44.85 -0.24 -0.52
N GLU A 63 45.86 -0.21 -1.40
CA GLU A 63 46.00 -1.17 -2.50
C GLU A 63 46.07 -2.60 -2.00
N SER A 64 46.94 -2.88 -1.02
CA SER A 64 47.11 -4.23 -0.48
C SER A 64 45.82 -4.78 0.15
N ILE A 65 45.08 -3.94 0.87
CA ILE A 65 43.87 -4.31 1.59
C ILE A 65 42.69 -4.45 0.62
N ILE A 66 42.53 -3.54 -0.33
CA ILE A 66 41.39 -3.54 -1.27
C ILE A 66 41.53 -4.67 -2.31
N ARG A 67 42.71 -4.86 -2.89
CA ARG A 67 42.93 -5.93 -3.88
C ARG A 67 42.78 -7.32 -3.31
N LYS A 68 43.06 -7.51 -2.01
CA LYS A 68 42.76 -8.76 -1.30
C LYS A 68 41.28 -9.14 -1.41
N TRP A 69 40.39 -8.15 -1.55
CA TRP A 69 38.93 -8.34 -1.61
C TRP A 69 38.31 -8.07 -2.98
N ASP A 70 39.14 -8.05 -4.02
CA ASP A 70 38.68 -7.83 -5.40
C ASP A 70 37.63 -8.90 -5.78
N PRO A 71 36.40 -8.48 -6.15
CA PRO A 71 35.32 -9.39 -6.51
C PRO A 71 35.50 -10.06 -7.87
N ASP A 72 36.46 -9.64 -8.71
CA ASP A 72 36.79 -10.29 -9.98
C ASP A 72 38.05 -11.18 -9.89
N SER A 73 38.69 -11.22 -8.71
CA SER A 73 39.83 -12.08 -8.43
C SER A 73 39.37 -13.51 -8.13
N ALA A 74 40.02 -14.52 -8.73
CA ALA A 74 39.69 -15.95 -8.63
C ALA A 74 39.84 -16.57 -7.22
N ALA A 75 39.99 -15.75 -6.19
CA ALA A 75 40.18 -16.17 -4.81
C ALA A 75 38.86 -16.54 -4.11
N VAL A 76 39.01 -17.20 -2.96
CA VAL A 76 37.94 -17.59 -1.99
C VAL A 76 37.03 -16.42 -1.57
N THR A 77 37.39 -15.18 -1.90
CA THR A 77 36.64 -13.95 -1.68
C THR A 77 35.25 -13.95 -2.32
N HIS A 78 35.00 -14.77 -3.36
CA HIS A 78 33.66 -14.88 -3.95
C HIS A 78 32.61 -15.42 -2.98
N VAL A 79 33.02 -16.27 -2.04
CA VAL A 79 32.14 -17.02 -1.12
C VAL A 79 32.21 -16.47 0.30
N THR A 80 33.36 -15.94 0.72
CA THR A 80 33.53 -15.41 2.08
C THR A 80 33.05 -13.97 2.18
N SER A 81 32.16 -13.68 3.13
CA SER A 81 31.74 -12.30 3.46
C SER A 81 32.86 -11.53 4.17
N LEU A 82 33.07 -10.28 3.74
CA LEU A 82 33.99 -9.30 4.36
C LEU A 82 33.63 -9.05 5.83
N PHE A 83 32.34 -9.10 6.16
CA PHE A 83 31.84 -8.85 7.51
C PHE A 83 31.90 -10.06 8.44
N HIS A 84 32.35 -11.23 7.95
CA HIS A 84 32.56 -12.41 8.79
C HIS A 84 33.55 -12.13 9.92
N GLN A 85 34.60 -11.34 9.65
CA GLN A 85 35.54 -10.88 10.67
C GLN A 85 35.43 -9.36 10.87
N ARG A 86 34.87 -8.96 12.02
CA ARG A 86 34.67 -7.54 12.37
C ARG A 86 35.95 -6.69 12.31
N LYS A 87 37.12 -7.29 12.56
CA LYS A 87 38.41 -6.60 12.50
C LYS A 87 38.83 -6.30 11.06
N GLU A 88 38.79 -7.30 10.17
CA GLU A 88 39.12 -7.12 8.76
C GLU A 88 38.16 -6.14 8.06
N ALA A 89 36.86 -6.20 8.37
CA ALA A 89 35.88 -5.25 7.86
C ALA A 89 36.20 -3.80 8.29
N LYS A 90 36.59 -3.59 9.54
CA LYS A 90 36.98 -2.26 10.05
C LYS A 90 38.25 -1.74 9.36
N GLU A 91 39.24 -2.60 9.15
CA GLU A 91 40.47 -2.25 8.46
C GLU A 91 40.18 -1.89 7.00
N PHE A 92 39.37 -2.68 6.29
CA PHE A 92 38.93 -2.38 4.94
C PHE A 92 38.20 -1.04 4.84
N LEU A 93 37.19 -0.80 5.69
CA LEU A 93 36.44 0.46 5.69
C LEU A 93 37.33 1.67 6.03
N LYS A 94 38.31 1.49 6.91
CA LYS A 94 39.31 2.52 7.21
C LYS A 94 40.15 2.83 5.97
N SER A 95 40.67 1.81 5.28
CA SER A 95 41.44 1.99 4.04
C SER A 95 40.65 2.69 2.95
N VAL A 96 39.36 2.38 2.79
CA VAL A 96 38.48 3.09 1.83
C VAL A 96 38.32 4.56 2.20
N LYS A 97 38.17 4.87 3.50
CA LYS A 97 38.08 6.26 3.98
C LYS A 97 39.39 7.02 3.75
N ASP A 98 40.52 6.41 4.07
CA ASP A 98 41.85 7.00 3.90
C ASP A 98 42.17 7.20 2.41
N LEU A 99 41.81 6.24 1.55
CA LEU A 99 41.90 6.35 0.09
C LEU A 99 41.08 7.52 -0.45
N ARG A 100 39.85 7.70 0.05
CA ARG A 100 39.00 8.84 -0.35
C ARG A 100 39.64 10.18 0.01
N LEU A 101 40.27 10.28 1.19
CA LEU A 101 40.98 11.50 1.62
C LEU A 101 42.20 11.76 0.73
N ALA A 102 42.98 10.73 0.41
CA ALA A 102 44.13 10.83 -0.50
C ALA A 102 43.70 11.27 -1.91
N MET A 103 42.61 10.70 -2.44
CA MET A 103 42.05 11.12 -3.74
C MET A 103 41.64 12.60 -3.75
N HIS A 104 40.99 13.08 -2.69
CA HIS A 104 40.58 14.48 -2.60
C HIS A 104 41.79 15.44 -2.59
N PHE A 105 42.87 15.06 -1.91
CA PHE A 105 44.13 15.81 -1.90
C PHE A 105 44.83 15.79 -3.27
N LEU A 106 44.89 14.63 -3.94
CA LEU A 106 45.53 14.51 -5.24
C LEU A 106 44.78 15.24 -6.36
N VAL A 107 43.45 15.29 -6.31
CA VAL A 107 42.65 16.05 -7.30
C VAL A 107 42.94 17.56 -7.21
N SER A 108 43.19 18.10 -6.02
CA SER A 108 43.53 19.53 -5.85
C SER A 108 44.93 19.91 -6.32
N GLU A 109 45.85 18.95 -6.39
CA GLU A 109 47.27 19.23 -6.58
C GLU A 109 47.80 18.71 -7.93
N HIS A 110 47.41 17.50 -8.34
CA HIS A 110 48.00 16.77 -9.49
C HIS A 110 46.92 15.97 -10.24
N SER A 111 46.17 16.65 -11.11
CA SER A 111 44.97 16.09 -11.77
C SER A 111 45.22 14.94 -12.76
N ALA A 112 46.47 14.68 -13.17
CA ALA A 112 46.84 13.66 -14.14
C ALA A 112 47.88 12.64 -13.62
N SER A 113 48.00 12.46 -12.30
CA SER A 113 48.94 11.49 -11.72
C SER A 113 48.48 10.04 -11.90
N ASP A 114 49.41 9.14 -12.27
CA ASP A 114 49.16 7.69 -12.30
C ASP A 114 48.62 7.15 -10.96
N LYS A 115 49.02 7.79 -9.85
CA LYS A 115 48.53 7.44 -8.50
C LYS A 115 47.06 7.80 -8.31
N LEU A 116 46.58 8.89 -8.93
CA LEU A 116 45.17 9.25 -8.90
C LEU A 116 44.34 8.24 -9.70
N VAL A 117 44.84 7.79 -10.85
CA VAL A 117 44.19 6.74 -11.66
C VAL A 117 44.13 5.42 -10.88
N LEU A 118 45.23 5.03 -10.23
CA LEU A 118 45.26 3.86 -9.36
C LEU A 118 44.24 3.98 -8.21
N ALA A 119 44.22 5.12 -7.52
CA ALA A 119 43.30 5.37 -6.43
C ALA A 119 41.83 5.32 -6.88
N GLN A 120 41.52 5.84 -8.07
CA GLN A 120 40.20 5.72 -8.68
C GLN A 120 39.83 4.26 -8.94
N ASN A 121 40.73 3.45 -9.52
CA ASN A 121 40.49 2.03 -9.75
C ASN A 121 40.26 1.26 -8.44
N LEU A 122 41.08 1.53 -7.40
CA LEU A 122 40.91 0.92 -6.08
C LEU A 122 39.57 1.32 -5.44
N MET A 123 39.15 2.57 -5.59
CA MET A 123 37.84 3.02 -5.12
C MET A 123 36.70 2.26 -5.82
N GLN A 124 36.79 2.02 -7.14
CA GLN A 124 35.79 1.24 -7.88
C GLN A 124 35.71 -0.21 -7.39
N ILE A 125 36.87 -0.85 -7.17
CA ILE A 125 36.93 -2.22 -6.62
C ILE A 125 36.29 -2.26 -5.23
N ALA A 126 36.63 -1.30 -4.38
CA ALA A 126 36.10 -1.22 -3.03
C ALA A 126 34.57 -1.03 -3.02
N MET A 127 34.05 -0.12 -3.84
CA MET A 127 32.61 0.12 -3.96
C MET A 127 31.87 -1.11 -4.46
N LYS A 128 32.37 -1.75 -5.54
CA LYS A 128 31.80 -3.00 -6.07
C LYS A 128 31.76 -4.11 -5.01
N ARG A 129 32.79 -4.18 -4.15
CA ARG A 129 32.80 -5.14 -3.04
C ARG A 129 31.74 -4.82 -1.98
N LEU A 130 31.65 -3.56 -1.54
CA LEU A 130 30.68 -3.14 -0.53
C LEU A 130 29.24 -3.35 -1.01
N GLU A 131 28.96 -3.09 -2.29
CA GLU A 131 27.66 -3.37 -2.91
C GLU A 131 27.32 -4.86 -2.87
N LYS A 132 28.28 -5.72 -3.23
CA LYS A 132 28.09 -7.17 -3.18
C LYS A 132 27.83 -7.66 -1.75
N GLU A 133 28.51 -7.13 -0.76
CA GLU A 133 28.28 -7.46 0.66
C GLU A 133 26.90 -7.02 1.12
N LEU A 134 26.49 -5.80 0.79
CA LEU A 134 25.15 -5.30 1.13
C LEU A 134 24.08 -6.20 0.52
N TYR A 135 24.23 -6.57 -0.76
CA TYR A 135 23.33 -7.51 -1.43
C TYR A 135 23.29 -8.87 -0.72
N GLN A 136 24.46 -9.44 -0.39
CA GLN A 136 24.55 -10.74 0.27
C GLN A 136 23.85 -10.72 1.64
N ILE A 137 24.10 -9.70 2.45
CA ILE A 137 23.45 -9.53 3.76
C ILE A 137 21.93 -9.47 3.59
N LEU A 138 21.44 -8.59 2.71
CA LEU A 138 20.00 -8.44 2.48
C LEU A 138 19.36 -9.73 1.93
N SER A 139 20.04 -10.44 1.04
CA SER A 139 19.55 -11.70 0.46
C SER A 139 19.49 -12.84 1.48
N ALA A 140 20.47 -12.96 2.38
CA ALA A 140 20.53 -14.02 3.38
C ALA A 140 19.40 -13.91 4.43
N HIS A 141 18.85 -12.71 4.63
CA HIS A 141 17.73 -12.46 5.52
C HIS A 141 16.35 -12.58 4.83
N ARG A 142 16.31 -12.68 3.49
CA ARG A 142 15.07 -12.84 2.72
C ARG A 142 14.43 -14.22 2.89
N ASP A 143 15.25 -15.26 3.05
CA ASP A 143 14.79 -16.66 3.16
C ASP A 143 14.11 -16.99 4.50
N GLN A 144 14.07 -16.03 5.44
CA GLN A 144 13.42 -16.18 6.75
C GLN A 144 12.00 -15.59 6.77
N LEU A 145 11.55 -14.97 5.68
CA LEU A 145 10.20 -14.43 5.52
C LEU A 145 9.37 -15.38 4.65
N ASP A 146 9.12 -16.58 5.17
CA ASP A 146 8.26 -17.57 4.51
C ASP A 146 6.78 -17.22 4.75
N PRO A 147 5.97 -16.95 3.71
CA PRO A 147 4.56 -16.58 3.85
C PRO A 147 3.68 -17.67 4.50
N GLU A 148 4.17 -18.91 4.64
CA GLU A 148 3.44 -19.98 5.32
C GLU A 148 3.42 -19.86 6.86
N SER A 149 4.19 -18.94 7.46
CA SER A 149 4.18 -18.77 8.93
C SER A 149 3.12 -17.78 9.46
N LEU A 150 2.34 -17.14 8.58
CA LEU A 150 1.30 -16.18 8.97
C LEU A 150 -0.14 -16.69 8.76
N SER A 151 -0.33 -17.88 8.19
CA SER A 151 -1.65 -18.50 7.97
C SER A 151 -2.18 -19.31 9.16
N GLY A 152 -1.58 -19.12 10.34
CA GLY A 152 -1.74 -20.00 11.49
C GLY A 152 -2.87 -19.68 12.46
N LEU A 153 -3.84 -18.79 12.17
CA LEU A 153 -5.01 -18.57 13.02
C LEU A 153 -6.17 -18.05 12.13
N SER A 154 -7.06 -18.88 11.62
CA SER A 154 -8.27 -19.23 12.35
C SER A 154 -9.01 -20.36 11.63
N SER A 155 -9.31 -21.42 12.36
CA SER A 155 -10.19 -22.49 11.93
C SER A 155 -11.41 -22.51 12.84
N ASP A 156 -12.53 -22.74 12.15
CA ASP A 156 -13.68 -23.55 12.57
C ASP A 156 -14.93 -22.83 13.07
N GLY A 157 -16.03 -23.27 12.47
CA GLY A 157 -17.36 -22.70 12.59
C GLY A 157 -18.29 -23.24 11.51
N SER A 158 -18.24 -24.55 11.25
CA SER A 158 -19.26 -25.24 10.45
C SER A 158 -20.57 -25.36 11.24
N SER A 159 -21.69 -25.10 10.59
CA SER A 159 -22.98 -25.68 10.99
C SER A 159 -23.86 -25.94 9.78
N ASN A 160 -24.18 -27.22 9.60
CA ASN A 160 -25.12 -27.78 8.64
C ASN A 160 -26.52 -27.19 8.76
N PHE A 161 -27.26 -27.19 7.65
CA PHE A 161 -28.69 -27.53 7.66
C PHE A 161 -29.07 -28.19 6.32
N GLU A 162 -29.54 -29.43 6.41
CA GLU A 162 -30.34 -30.09 5.38
C GLU A 162 -31.82 -29.72 5.65
N ASP A 163 -32.58 -29.33 4.64
CA ASP A 163 -33.80 -30.06 4.25
C ASP A 163 -34.47 -29.49 2.98
N ASP A 164 -35.13 -30.42 2.30
CA ASP A 164 -35.84 -30.41 1.02
C ASP A 164 -37.10 -29.51 0.99
N ASP A 165 -37.40 -28.89 -0.16
CA ASP A 165 -38.65 -29.12 -0.91
C ASP A 165 -38.75 -28.24 -2.17
N GLU A 166 -39.26 -28.90 -3.21
CA GLU A 166 -39.44 -28.56 -4.61
C GLU A 166 -40.42 -27.37 -4.87
N ILE A 167 -40.15 -26.54 -5.90
CA ILE A 167 -41.06 -26.14 -7.00
C ILE A 167 -40.33 -25.15 -7.95
N GLY A 168 -40.07 -25.63 -9.18
CA GLY A 168 -40.44 -24.95 -10.43
C GLY A 168 -40.04 -23.50 -10.71
N SER A 169 -38.85 -23.35 -11.31
CA SER A 169 -38.58 -22.53 -12.51
C SER A 169 -38.60 -20.99 -12.43
N GLU A 170 -37.82 -20.38 -11.53
CA GLU A 170 -37.18 -19.05 -11.75
C GLU A 170 -35.74 -18.95 -11.15
N GLU A 171 -35.28 -19.98 -10.43
CA GLU A 171 -34.05 -20.01 -9.60
C GLU A 171 -32.69 -19.99 -10.31
N GLU A 172 -32.59 -20.34 -11.60
CA GLU A 172 -31.27 -20.64 -12.20
C GLU A 172 -30.37 -19.38 -12.39
N ILE A 173 -30.96 -18.18 -12.44
CA ILE A 173 -30.23 -16.89 -12.50
C ILE A 173 -29.94 -16.34 -11.08
N LYS A 174 -30.74 -16.72 -10.08
CA LYS A 174 -30.58 -16.27 -8.69
C LYS A 174 -29.43 -17.00 -8.00
N ILE A 175 -29.26 -18.29 -8.29
CA ILE A 175 -28.17 -19.13 -7.78
C ILE A 175 -26.79 -18.62 -8.28
N ALA A 176 -26.71 -18.14 -9.53
CA ALA A 176 -25.48 -17.56 -10.07
C ALA A 176 -25.16 -16.18 -9.44
N GLY A 177 -26.17 -15.34 -9.18
CA GLY A 177 -26.00 -14.05 -8.51
C GLY A 177 -25.67 -14.17 -7.01
N GLU A 178 -26.29 -15.10 -6.30
CA GLU A 178 -26.00 -15.42 -4.90
C GLU A 178 -24.59 -16.03 -4.75
N SER A 179 -24.16 -16.88 -5.69
CA SER A 179 -22.81 -17.45 -5.69
C SER A 179 -21.72 -16.40 -5.94
N ILE A 180 -21.95 -15.44 -6.85
CA ILE A 180 -21.01 -14.34 -7.10
C ILE A 180 -20.84 -13.45 -5.86
N THR A 181 -21.95 -13.08 -5.20
CA THR A 181 -21.86 -12.25 -3.98
C THR A 181 -21.19 -12.96 -2.81
N LYS A 182 -21.29 -14.30 -2.73
CA LYS A 182 -20.55 -15.09 -1.73
C LYS A 182 -19.04 -15.05 -1.96
N VAL A 183 -18.59 -15.31 -3.20
CA VAL A 183 -17.16 -15.24 -3.56
C VAL A 183 -16.60 -13.84 -3.36
N GLU A 184 -17.38 -12.80 -3.70
CA GLU A 184 -16.97 -11.41 -3.45
C GLU A 184 -16.89 -11.07 -1.96
N ARG A 185 -17.78 -11.63 -1.14
CA ARG A 185 -17.74 -11.47 0.33
C ARG A 185 -16.51 -12.13 0.94
N GLU A 186 -16.19 -13.34 0.52
CA GLU A 186 -14.96 -14.03 0.94
C GLU A 186 -13.72 -13.24 0.48
N ALA A 187 -13.72 -12.72 -0.74
CA ALA A 187 -12.63 -11.90 -1.27
C ALA A 187 -12.48 -10.55 -0.54
N THR A 188 -13.56 -9.92 -0.12
CA THR A 188 -13.51 -8.64 0.62
C THR A 188 -13.07 -8.82 2.06
N ASN A 189 -13.53 -9.88 2.73
CA ASN A 189 -13.03 -10.22 4.06
C ASN A 189 -11.53 -10.52 4.02
N ALA A 190 -11.10 -11.37 3.10
CA ALA A 190 -9.69 -11.65 2.89
C ALA A 190 -8.89 -10.38 2.55
N MET A 191 -9.45 -9.50 1.72
CA MET A 191 -8.80 -8.24 1.38
C MET A 191 -8.70 -7.29 2.57
N SER A 192 -9.73 -7.21 3.42
CA SER A 192 -9.72 -6.40 4.64
C SER A 192 -8.61 -6.87 5.58
N ASP A 193 -8.55 -8.19 5.82
CA ASP A 193 -7.53 -8.80 6.66
C ASP A 193 -6.12 -8.59 6.09
N LEU A 194 -5.95 -8.81 4.78
CA LEU A 194 -4.68 -8.55 4.09
C LEU A 194 -4.30 -7.07 4.11
N SER A 195 -5.26 -6.15 4.00
CA SER A 195 -4.99 -4.71 4.01
C SER A 195 -4.51 -4.25 5.37
N LYS A 196 -5.10 -4.80 6.43
CA LYS A 196 -4.70 -4.58 7.80
C LYS A 196 -3.30 -5.14 8.06
N ASP A 197 -3.09 -6.43 7.79
CA ASP A 197 -1.79 -7.08 7.98
C ASP A 197 -0.67 -6.41 7.17
N CYS A 198 -0.95 -6.05 5.90
CA CYS A 198 0.02 -5.35 5.07
C CYS A 198 0.36 -3.96 5.63
N SER A 199 -0.61 -3.21 6.17
CA SER A 199 -0.34 -1.88 6.73
C SER A 199 0.46 -1.98 8.03
N GLU A 200 0.03 -2.83 8.96
CA GLU A 200 0.65 -2.99 10.28
C GLU A 200 2.05 -3.62 10.19
N ASN A 201 2.17 -4.75 9.48
CA ASN A 201 3.36 -5.59 9.51
C ASN A 201 4.28 -5.38 8.31
N LEU A 202 3.73 -5.43 7.08
CA LEU A 202 4.57 -5.39 5.88
C LEU A 202 5.12 -3.97 5.62
N PHE A 203 4.25 -2.98 5.46
CA PHE A 203 4.66 -1.61 5.17
C PHE A 203 5.24 -0.93 6.41
N GLY A 204 4.69 -1.19 7.60
CA GLY A 204 5.26 -0.75 8.87
C GLY A 204 6.68 -1.29 9.09
N GLY A 205 6.89 -2.59 8.85
CA GLY A 205 8.20 -3.25 8.94
C GLY A 205 9.20 -2.70 7.93
N GLU A 206 8.80 -2.52 6.67
CA GLU A 206 9.66 -1.96 5.62
C GLU A 206 10.05 -0.51 5.93
N LYS A 207 9.12 0.29 6.46
CA LYS A 207 9.40 1.66 6.91
C LYS A 207 10.44 1.67 8.02
N ALA A 208 10.27 0.82 9.03
CA ALA A 208 11.21 0.70 10.15
C ALA A 208 12.60 0.25 9.69
N LEU A 209 12.67 -0.68 8.73
CA LEU A 209 13.93 -1.13 8.14
C LEU A 209 14.63 0.01 7.38
N CYS A 210 13.89 0.74 6.53
CA CYS A 210 14.39 1.90 5.83
C CYS A 210 14.86 3.01 6.80
N ASP A 211 14.12 3.27 7.88
CA ASP A 211 14.49 4.17 8.98
C ASP A 211 15.79 3.78 9.65
N HIS A 212 16.01 2.48 9.88
CA HIS A 212 17.22 1.98 10.50
C HIS A 212 18.43 2.03 9.56
N VAL A 213 18.32 1.41 8.39
CA VAL A 213 19.42 1.23 7.42
C VAL A 213 19.86 2.55 6.82
N PHE A 214 18.91 3.44 6.51
CA PHE A 214 19.17 4.74 5.87
C PHE A 214 18.99 5.92 6.84
N SER A 215 19.24 5.69 8.14
CA SER A 215 19.16 6.74 9.19
C SER A 215 20.01 7.98 8.89
N ALA A 216 21.11 7.84 8.14
CA ALA A 216 22.01 8.93 7.78
C ALA A 216 21.51 9.84 6.63
N SER A 217 20.48 9.44 5.88
CA SER A 217 19.98 10.20 4.73
C SER A 217 18.47 10.08 4.56
N GLN A 218 17.75 11.19 4.80
CA GLN A 218 16.30 11.26 4.61
C GLN A 218 15.88 10.95 3.17
N THR A 219 16.59 11.51 2.19
CA THR A 219 16.23 11.40 0.78
C THR A 219 16.34 9.98 0.24
N ILE A 220 17.44 9.29 0.58
CA ILE A 220 17.64 7.88 0.19
C ILE A 220 16.61 7.01 0.89
N ARG A 221 16.36 7.27 2.17
CA ARG A 221 15.38 6.56 2.97
C ARG A 221 13.97 6.61 2.37
N GLU A 222 13.49 7.82 2.11
CA GLU A 222 12.14 8.04 1.54
C GLU A 222 12.02 7.47 0.13
N SER A 223 13.05 7.64 -0.72
CA SER A 223 13.08 7.08 -2.07
C SER A 223 13.04 5.55 -2.04
N CYS A 224 13.89 4.92 -1.22
CA CYS A 224 13.97 3.47 -1.11
C CYS A 224 12.65 2.87 -0.61
N PHE A 225 12.08 3.42 0.46
CA PHE A 225 10.78 3.01 0.97
C PHE A 225 9.70 3.11 -0.11
N THR A 226 9.62 4.26 -0.78
CA THR A 226 8.65 4.48 -1.85
C THR A 226 8.83 3.48 -3.00
N ASP A 227 10.05 3.24 -3.45
CA ASP A 227 10.30 2.33 -4.58
C ASP A 227 9.94 0.88 -4.26
N ILE A 228 10.06 0.46 -3.00
CA ILE A 228 9.70 -0.88 -2.55
C ILE A 228 8.18 -1.02 -2.41
N THR A 229 7.51 -0.03 -1.79
CA THR A 229 6.10 -0.18 -1.41
C THR A 229 5.12 0.36 -2.44
N LYS A 230 5.52 1.29 -3.32
CA LYS A 230 4.60 2.06 -4.17
C LYS A 230 3.68 1.19 -5.00
N GLU A 231 4.22 0.23 -5.75
CA GLU A 231 3.40 -0.63 -6.62
C GLU A 231 2.46 -1.53 -5.80
N GLY A 232 2.98 -2.19 -4.76
CA GLY A 232 2.20 -3.09 -3.91
C GLY A 232 1.07 -2.36 -3.18
N ALA A 233 1.39 -1.26 -2.50
CA ALA A 233 0.42 -0.47 -1.75
C ALA A 233 -0.64 0.17 -2.67
N THR A 234 -0.23 0.69 -3.84
CA THR A 234 -1.18 1.26 -4.80
C THR A 234 -2.18 0.20 -5.29
N ASN A 235 -1.71 -1.02 -5.61
CA ASN A 235 -2.57 -2.09 -6.07
C ASN A 235 -3.51 -2.59 -4.96
N LEU A 236 -2.99 -2.72 -3.74
CA LEU A 236 -3.76 -3.10 -2.56
C LEU A 236 -4.92 -2.11 -2.34
N PHE A 237 -4.60 -0.82 -2.20
CA PHE A 237 -5.62 0.20 -1.96
C PHE A 237 -6.50 0.52 -3.17
N ARG A 238 -6.18 0.01 -4.36
CA ARG A 238 -7.04 0.12 -5.54
C ARG A 238 -8.15 -0.93 -5.59
N PHE A 239 -7.99 -2.06 -4.91
CA PHE A 239 -8.98 -3.13 -4.96
C PHE A 239 -10.39 -2.68 -4.55
N PRO A 240 -10.59 -1.91 -3.45
CA PRO A 240 -11.92 -1.47 -3.05
C PRO A 240 -12.60 -0.60 -4.12
N GLU A 241 -11.82 0.19 -4.85
CA GLU A 241 -12.29 0.95 -5.99
C GLU A 241 -12.88 0.06 -7.10
N LEU A 242 -12.25 -1.08 -7.36
CA LEU A 242 -12.69 -2.02 -8.39
C LEU A 242 -14.03 -2.65 -8.00
N ILE A 243 -14.18 -3.02 -6.73
CA ILE A 243 -15.44 -3.53 -6.18
C ILE A 243 -16.56 -2.48 -6.25
N ALA A 244 -16.23 -1.21 -5.98
CA ALA A 244 -17.19 -0.11 -6.07
C ALA A 244 -17.73 0.12 -7.50
N LYS A 245 -16.94 -0.19 -8.53
CA LYS A 245 -17.29 -0.06 -9.96
C LYS A 245 -18.14 -1.20 -10.50
N CYS A 246 -18.24 -2.31 -9.79
CA CYS A 246 -19.09 -3.42 -10.18
C CYS A 246 -20.57 -2.99 -10.20
N LYS A 247 -21.42 -3.81 -10.82
CA LYS A 247 -22.84 -3.51 -10.99
C LYS A 247 -23.50 -3.20 -9.64
N LYS A 248 -24.17 -2.05 -9.54
CA LYS A 248 -24.87 -1.59 -8.35
C LYS A 248 -26.15 -2.40 -8.16
N THR A 249 -26.10 -3.40 -7.29
CA THR A 249 -27.28 -4.18 -6.91
C THR A 249 -27.50 -4.09 -5.40
N PRO A 250 -28.75 -4.16 -4.91
CA PRO A 250 -29.06 -4.02 -3.48
C PRO A 250 -28.31 -5.03 -2.60
N GLU A 251 -27.99 -6.21 -3.12
CA GLU A 251 -27.30 -7.29 -2.39
C GLU A 251 -25.84 -6.93 -2.06
N ARG A 252 -25.25 -5.99 -2.81
CA ARG A 252 -23.85 -5.56 -2.62
C ARG A 252 -23.69 -4.44 -1.61
N ILE A 253 -24.77 -3.81 -1.17
CA ILE A 253 -24.67 -2.62 -0.31
C ILE A 253 -23.91 -2.91 0.99
N PHE A 254 -24.16 -4.07 1.60
CA PHE A 254 -23.51 -4.50 2.84
C PHE A 254 -22.02 -4.72 2.65
N LEU A 255 -21.64 -5.41 1.57
CA LEU A 255 -20.24 -5.62 1.18
C LEU A 255 -19.49 -4.29 0.98
N LEU A 256 -20.12 -3.32 0.32
CA LEU A 256 -19.53 -2.00 0.09
C LEU A 256 -19.36 -1.21 1.40
N MET A 257 -20.31 -1.33 2.33
CA MET A 257 -20.22 -0.70 3.65
C MET A 257 -19.17 -1.35 4.53
N GLU A 258 -19.08 -2.68 4.56
CA GLU A 258 -18.05 -3.41 5.31
C GLU A 258 -16.64 -3.05 4.81
N LEU A 259 -16.46 -2.96 3.50
CA LEU A 259 -15.17 -2.56 2.92
C LEU A 259 -14.85 -1.08 3.16
N HIS A 260 -15.86 -0.22 3.21
CA HIS A 260 -15.70 1.19 3.57
C HIS A 260 -15.23 1.31 5.02
N GLU A 261 -15.92 0.62 5.94
CA GLU A 261 -15.56 0.60 7.36
C GLU A 261 -14.13 0.08 7.57
N ALA A 262 -13.78 -1.05 6.95
CA ALA A 262 -12.43 -1.62 7.03
C ALA A 262 -11.36 -0.62 6.59
N LEU A 263 -11.57 0.07 5.46
CA LEU A 263 -10.62 1.04 4.93
C LEU A 263 -10.57 2.33 5.77
N SER A 264 -11.71 2.80 6.30
CA SER A 264 -11.78 3.94 7.24
C SER A 264 -11.00 3.64 8.52
N ASN A 265 -11.17 2.45 9.09
CA ASN A 265 -10.46 2.02 10.30
C ASN A 265 -8.94 1.92 10.09
N LEU A 266 -8.51 1.59 8.87
CA LEU A 266 -7.10 1.49 8.49
C LEU A 266 -6.44 2.85 8.21
N TRP A 267 -7.24 3.89 7.97
CA TRP A 267 -6.76 5.21 7.56
C TRP A 267 -5.66 5.81 8.44
N PRO A 268 -5.74 5.77 9.79
CA PRO A 268 -4.70 6.34 10.65
C PRO A 268 -3.32 5.69 10.43
N GLU A 269 -3.29 4.38 10.19
CA GLU A 269 -2.03 3.65 9.95
C GLU A 269 -1.45 3.94 8.58
N ILE A 270 -2.31 4.10 7.57
CA ILE A 270 -1.92 4.55 6.23
C ILE A 270 -1.27 5.94 6.32
N GLU A 271 -1.86 6.86 7.09
CA GLU A 271 -1.29 8.20 7.26
C GLU A 271 0.07 8.19 7.98
N LEU A 272 0.21 7.37 9.03
CA LEU A 272 1.46 7.21 9.77
C LEU A 272 2.55 6.59 8.91
N THR A 273 2.21 5.56 8.15
CA THR A 273 3.15 4.79 7.32
C THR A 273 3.57 5.58 6.08
N PHE A 274 2.62 6.19 5.37
CA PHE A 274 2.83 6.94 4.14
C PHE A 274 2.85 8.47 4.37
N ASN A 275 3.69 8.89 5.32
CA ASN A 275 3.76 10.28 5.79
C ASN A 275 4.63 11.23 4.95
N SER A 276 5.24 10.77 3.86
CA SER A 276 6.09 11.61 2.99
C SER A 276 5.37 12.09 1.74
N GLU A 277 5.95 13.09 1.06
CA GLU A 277 5.45 13.61 -0.21
C GLU A 277 5.51 12.55 -1.32
N SER A 278 6.58 11.74 -1.35
CA SER A 278 6.79 10.67 -2.33
C SER A 278 5.73 9.57 -2.26
N THR A 279 5.09 9.37 -1.11
CA THR A 279 4.02 8.37 -0.90
C THR A 279 2.61 8.96 -0.99
N SER A 280 2.47 10.23 -1.37
CA SER A 280 1.17 10.91 -1.47
C SER A 280 0.18 10.25 -2.43
N GLU A 281 0.67 9.65 -3.53
CA GLU A 281 -0.14 8.89 -4.49
C GLU A 281 -0.82 7.67 -3.85
N ILE A 282 -0.18 7.04 -2.88
CA ILE A 282 -0.74 5.87 -2.17
C ILE A 282 -1.91 6.33 -1.29
N LYS A 283 -1.72 7.42 -0.54
CA LYS A 283 -2.77 8.03 0.28
C LYS A 283 -3.96 8.50 -0.55
N SER A 284 -3.70 9.16 -1.68
CA SER A 284 -4.77 9.62 -2.57
C SER A 284 -5.53 8.45 -3.20
N GLN A 285 -4.85 7.35 -3.54
CA GLN A 285 -5.50 6.12 -4.01
C GLN A 285 -6.41 5.50 -2.94
N ALA A 286 -5.94 5.39 -1.69
CA ALA A 286 -6.75 4.88 -0.59
C ALA A 286 -7.98 5.77 -0.32
N PHE A 287 -7.78 7.09 -0.22
CA PHE A 287 -8.88 8.04 -0.02
C PHE A 287 -9.89 8.02 -1.17
N SER A 288 -9.40 7.99 -2.42
CA SER A 288 -10.27 7.92 -3.60
C SER A 288 -11.09 6.63 -3.63
N SER A 289 -10.54 5.52 -3.12
CA SER A 289 -11.25 4.26 -3.03
C SER A 289 -12.36 4.30 -1.97
N LEU A 290 -12.08 4.91 -0.81
CA LEU A 290 -13.06 5.16 0.24
C LEU A 290 -14.24 6.00 -0.29
N GLN A 291 -13.95 7.09 -0.99
CA GLN A 291 -14.98 7.94 -1.60
C GLN A 291 -15.83 7.18 -2.61
N ARG A 292 -15.22 6.36 -3.49
CA ARG A 292 -15.97 5.59 -4.49
C ARG A 292 -16.86 4.51 -3.87
N LEU A 293 -16.45 3.90 -2.76
CA LEU A 293 -17.32 3.00 -2.00
C LEU A 293 -18.56 3.74 -1.50
N GLY A 294 -18.36 4.88 -0.83
CA GLY A 294 -19.47 5.71 -0.33
C GLY A 294 -20.40 6.21 -1.44
N GLU A 295 -19.86 6.61 -2.58
CA GLU A 295 -20.66 6.97 -3.77
C GLU A 295 -21.49 5.81 -4.31
N SER A 296 -20.94 4.59 -4.29
CA SER A 296 -21.65 3.39 -4.74
C SER A 296 -22.79 3.03 -3.79
N VAL A 297 -22.56 3.11 -2.47
CA VAL A 297 -23.60 2.92 -1.44
C VAL A 297 -24.72 3.96 -1.60
N ARG A 298 -24.37 5.25 -1.73
CA ARG A 298 -25.34 6.33 -1.98
C ARG A 298 -26.17 6.09 -3.23
N ALA A 299 -25.55 5.64 -4.33
CA ALA A 299 -26.25 5.34 -5.57
C ALA A 299 -27.21 4.16 -5.43
N ILE A 300 -26.83 3.06 -4.75
CA ILE A 300 -27.71 1.92 -4.52
C ILE A 300 -28.94 2.33 -3.70
N LEU A 301 -28.76 3.14 -2.65
CA LEU A 301 -29.86 3.64 -1.82
C LEU A 301 -30.82 4.54 -2.62
N PHE A 302 -30.27 5.42 -3.46
CA PHE A 302 -31.07 6.28 -4.34
C PHE A 302 -31.88 5.48 -5.38
N ASP A 303 -31.29 4.45 -5.97
CA ASP A 303 -31.97 3.55 -6.92
C ASP A 303 -33.07 2.74 -6.22
N PHE A 304 -32.82 2.32 -4.97
CA PHE A 304 -33.80 1.64 -4.13
C PHE A 304 -34.99 2.55 -3.81
N GLU A 305 -34.76 3.79 -3.37
CA GLU A 305 -35.81 4.79 -3.15
C GLU A 305 -36.63 5.04 -4.42
N SER A 306 -35.96 5.25 -5.55
CA SER A 306 -36.60 5.45 -6.86
C SER A 306 -37.49 4.28 -7.27
N THR A 307 -37.10 3.05 -6.92
CA THR A 307 -37.89 1.84 -7.18
C THR A 307 -39.17 1.81 -6.35
N ILE A 308 -39.09 2.19 -5.06
CA ILE A 308 -40.25 2.28 -4.16
C ILE A 308 -41.26 3.32 -4.69
N GLN A 309 -40.79 4.51 -5.05
CA GLN A 309 -41.64 5.59 -5.55
C GLN A 309 -42.41 5.19 -6.82
N LYS A 310 -41.77 4.42 -7.73
CA LYS A 310 -42.37 3.97 -8.98
C LYS A 310 -43.42 2.86 -8.77
N ASP A 311 -43.17 1.92 -7.87
CA ASP A 311 -44.01 0.73 -7.64
C ASP A 311 -45.29 1.05 -6.83
N SER A 312 -45.18 1.99 -5.87
CA SER A 312 -46.28 2.47 -5.00
C SER A 312 -47.54 2.96 -5.75
N SER A 313 -47.40 3.32 -7.04
CA SER A 313 -48.47 3.94 -7.84
C SER A 313 -49.34 2.97 -8.65
N LYS A 314 -49.07 1.65 -8.67
CA LYS A 314 -49.62 0.76 -9.73
C LYS A 314 -50.39 -0.48 -9.29
N THR A 315 -50.23 -0.96 -8.06
CA THR A 315 -50.70 -2.32 -7.72
C THR A 315 -51.65 -2.30 -6.51
N THR A 316 -52.91 -2.70 -6.74
CA THR A 316 -53.87 -2.97 -5.65
C THR A 316 -53.79 -4.44 -5.26
N VAL A 317 -53.59 -4.73 -3.98
CA VAL A 317 -53.59 -6.11 -3.49
C VAL A 317 -55.03 -6.59 -3.41
N LEU A 318 -55.39 -7.60 -4.22
CA LEU A 318 -56.70 -8.25 -4.13
C LEU A 318 -56.91 -8.77 -2.69
N GLY A 319 -58.00 -8.33 -2.06
CA GLY A 319 -58.33 -8.74 -0.68
C GLY A 319 -57.74 -7.86 0.44
N GLY A 320 -57.07 -6.75 0.12
CA GLY A 320 -56.64 -5.75 1.13
C GLY A 320 -55.47 -6.17 2.03
N GLY A 321 -54.67 -7.15 1.63
CA GLY A 321 -53.48 -7.60 2.34
C GLY A 321 -52.27 -6.64 2.22
N ILE A 322 -51.20 -6.93 2.98
CA ILE A 322 -49.94 -6.17 2.95
C ILE A 322 -49.26 -6.35 1.58
N HIS A 323 -48.86 -5.24 0.96
CA HIS A 323 -48.18 -5.25 -0.33
C HIS A 323 -46.79 -5.92 -0.24
N PRO A 324 -46.40 -6.79 -1.19
CA PRO A 324 -45.09 -7.45 -1.19
C PRO A 324 -43.91 -6.46 -1.13
N LEU A 325 -44.03 -5.29 -1.78
CA LEU A 325 -43.06 -4.19 -1.68
C LEU A 325 -42.86 -3.75 -0.23
N THR A 326 -43.94 -3.53 0.54
CA THR A 326 -43.86 -3.12 1.94
C THR A 326 -43.04 -4.12 2.76
N ARG A 327 -43.24 -5.42 2.53
CA ARG A 327 -42.44 -6.47 3.18
C ARG A 327 -40.97 -6.38 2.80
N LYS A 328 -40.65 -6.22 1.51
CA LYS A 328 -39.26 -6.07 1.03
C LYS A 328 -38.57 -4.85 1.63
N VAL A 329 -39.28 -3.71 1.67
CA VAL A 329 -38.75 -2.44 2.20
C VAL A 329 -38.45 -2.54 3.69
N ILE A 330 -39.41 -3.03 4.49
CA ILE A 330 -39.22 -3.17 5.93
C ILE A 330 -38.08 -4.14 6.25
N ASN A 331 -37.99 -5.28 5.54
CA ASN A 331 -36.89 -6.21 5.73
C ASN A 331 -35.52 -5.56 5.40
N PHE A 332 -35.43 -4.86 4.28
CA PHE A 332 -34.18 -4.20 3.88
C PHE A 332 -33.76 -3.11 4.90
N LEU A 333 -34.69 -2.24 5.31
CA LEU A 333 -34.41 -1.17 6.27
C LEU A 333 -34.05 -1.72 7.67
N SER A 334 -34.66 -2.84 8.07
CA SER A 334 -34.34 -3.48 9.34
C SER A 334 -32.93 -4.04 9.39
N VAL A 335 -32.37 -4.50 8.26
CA VAL A 335 -30.96 -4.93 8.21
C VAL A 335 -30.04 -3.71 8.07
N LEU A 336 -30.45 -2.73 7.28
CA LEU A 336 -29.70 -1.51 7.08
C LEU A 336 -29.49 -0.70 8.38
N SER A 337 -30.43 -0.78 9.33
CA SER A 337 -30.30 -0.09 10.62
C SER A 337 -29.10 -0.54 11.45
N ASP A 338 -28.63 -1.78 11.26
CA ASP A 338 -27.44 -2.29 11.96
C ASP A 338 -26.15 -1.59 11.49
N TYR A 339 -26.17 -0.99 10.29
CA TYR A 339 -25.06 -0.27 9.66
C TYR A 339 -25.15 1.26 9.86
N GLY A 340 -25.98 1.73 10.79
CA GLY A 340 -26.26 3.15 11.01
C GLY A 340 -25.01 4.02 11.26
N GLY A 341 -23.99 3.48 11.92
CA GLY A 341 -22.71 4.18 12.15
C GLY A 341 -21.97 4.48 10.84
N ILE A 342 -21.78 3.45 10.01
CA ILE A 342 -21.08 3.55 8.72
C ILE A 342 -21.86 4.46 7.76
N LEU A 343 -23.18 4.34 7.74
CA LEU A 343 -24.04 5.23 6.95
C LEU A 343 -23.91 6.69 7.41
N SER A 344 -23.85 6.95 8.71
CA SER A 344 -23.66 8.31 9.22
C SER A 344 -22.35 8.92 8.72
N GLU A 345 -21.28 8.11 8.66
CA GLU A 345 -19.98 8.53 8.10
C GLU A 345 -20.07 8.79 6.59
N ILE A 346 -20.63 7.85 5.80
CA ILE A 346 -20.76 7.98 4.34
C ILE A 346 -21.58 9.21 3.93
N PHE A 347 -22.59 9.57 4.72
CA PHE A 347 -23.48 10.69 4.45
C PHE A 347 -23.06 11.99 5.17
N ALA A 348 -22.03 11.98 6.02
CA ALA A 348 -21.55 13.17 6.73
C ALA A 348 -21.12 14.29 5.74
N ASP A 349 -20.55 13.90 4.60
CA ASP A 349 -20.10 14.83 3.54
C ASP A 349 -21.23 15.31 2.62
N SER A 350 -22.41 14.70 2.69
CA SER A 350 -23.50 14.88 1.72
C SER A 350 -24.74 15.55 2.29
N SER A 351 -24.64 16.40 3.32
CA SER A 351 -25.82 17.06 3.91
C SER A 351 -26.25 18.30 3.11
N PRO A 352 -27.31 18.25 2.28
CA PRO A 352 -28.19 19.39 2.11
C PRO A 352 -29.14 19.48 3.32
N PRO A 353 -29.55 20.70 3.72
CA PRO A 353 -30.54 20.87 4.79
C PRO A 353 -31.82 20.09 4.44
N LEU A 354 -32.33 19.32 5.40
CA LEU A 354 -33.58 18.58 5.28
C LEU A 354 -34.72 19.52 4.83
N PRO A 355 -35.60 19.11 3.89
CA PRO A 355 -36.78 19.89 3.54
C PRO A 355 -37.67 20.12 4.76
N GLU A 356 -38.17 21.35 4.93
CA GLU A 356 -39.03 21.76 6.07
C GLU A 356 -40.30 20.90 6.22
N SER A 357 -40.73 20.20 5.17
CA SER A 357 -41.87 19.27 5.21
C SER A 357 -41.66 18.06 6.12
N TYR A 358 -40.41 17.73 6.49
CA TYR A 358 -40.12 16.64 7.42
C TYR A 358 -40.34 17.02 8.89
N PHE A 359 -40.34 18.33 9.20
CA PHE A 359 -40.56 18.87 10.54
C PHE A 359 -42.03 19.26 10.80
N GLU A 360 -42.87 19.27 9.77
CA GLU A 360 -44.31 19.44 9.95
C GLU A 360 -44.93 18.17 10.56
N SER A 361 -45.01 18.15 11.89
CA SER A 361 -45.90 17.22 12.59
C SER A 361 -47.35 17.47 12.12
N PRO A 362 -48.19 16.43 11.96
CA PRO A 362 -49.59 16.63 11.62
C PRO A 362 -50.23 17.46 12.73
N THR A 363 -50.53 18.72 12.42
CA THR A 363 -51.32 19.56 13.32
C THR A 363 -52.64 18.80 13.47
N LEU A 364 -52.92 18.31 14.69
CA LEU A 364 -54.22 17.77 15.05
C LEU A 364 -55.26 18.77 14.57
N MET A 365 -55.92 18.46 13.45
CA MET A 365 -57.16 19.12 13.09
C MET A 365 -58.14 18.73 14.18
N MET A 366 -58.20 19.54 15.23
CA MET A 366 -59.36 19.59 16.12
C MET A 366 -60.53 19.96 15.23
N VAL A 367 -61.26 18.95 14.78
CA VAL A 367 -62.59 19.10 14.20
C VAL A 367 -63.44 19.74 15.29
N GLN A 368 -63.75 21.03 15.13
CA GLN A 368 -64.82 21.66 15.89
C GLN A 368 -66.14 20.98 15.49
N PRO A 369 -67.01 20.61 16.45
CA PRO A 369 -68.27 20.00 16.12
C PRO A 369 -69.19 21.06 15.48
N GLN A 370 -69.44 20.92 14.17
CA GLN A 370 -70.58 21.58 13.55
C GLN A 370 -71.86 21.04 14.18
N GLN A 371 -72.59 21.91 14.87
CA GLN A 371 -74.01 21.70 15.14
C GLN A 371 -74.75 21.71 13.79
N SER A 372 -74.93 20.54 13.19
CA SER A 372 -75.99 20.32 12.22
C SER A 372 -77.18 19.71 12.96
N GLN A 373 -78.20 20.54 13.23
CA GLN A 373 -79.51 20.06 13.64
C GLN A 373 -80.05 19.12 12.57
N SER A 374 -80.17 17.85 12.95
CA SER A 374 -80.92 16.83 12.25
C SER A 374 -82.42 17.12 12.37
N SER A 375 -83.12 17.28 11.25
CA SER A 375 -84.58 17.24 11.23
C SER A 375 -85.15 16.57 9.98
N TRP A 376 -84.78 15.32 9.70
CA TRP A 376 -85.63 14.46 8.85
C TRP A 376 -85.56 12.98 9.28
N LEU A 377 -86.46 12.61 10.20
CA LEU A 377 -87.10 11.30 10.43
C LEU A 377 -88.33 11.65 11.30
N GLY A 378 -89.60 11.31 11.07
CA GLY A 378 -90.34 10.57 10.07
C GLY A 378 -91.84 10.65 10.45
N SER A 379 -92.72 10.42 9.47
CA SER A 379 -94.12 9.98 9.56
C SER A 379 -95.03 10.39 10.75
N PHE A 380 -96.05 11.19 10.44
CA PHE A 380 -97.45 10.74 10.49
C PHE A 380 -98.23 11.36 9.32
#